data_AF-A0A6G9FSG3-F1
#
_entry.id   AF-A0A6G9FSG3-F1
#
_cell.length_a   1.000
_cell.length_b   1.000
_cell.length_c   1.000
_cell.angle_alpha   90.00
_cell.angle_beta   90.00
_cell.angle_gamma   90.00
#
_symmetry.space_group_name_H-M   'P 1'
#
loop_
_entity.id
_entity.type
_entity.pdbx_description
1 polymer ?
#
loop_
_entity_poly.entity_id
_entity_poly.type
_entity_poly.pdbx_seq_one_letter_code
_entity_poly.pdbx_strand_id
1 'polypeptide(L)'
;MLELAGGGDASESSGSWESRSPKGHTLRPMTTPETSRYVRLRVELVIEVDDSGALTGAALERIADDEFMPDDERTHAQSAVREEEAEALAYLVDPFDLVSQVPGIELAQASWSCEQIEYDPDSADWELDIDEDEVDGYEPGPDGYPLLENDRGVEGDGDTGR
;
A
#
# COMPACT_ATOMS: atom_id res chain seq x y z
N MET A 1 57.59 -22.72 25.77
CA MET A 1 57.86 -24.15 25.60
C MET A 1 56.53 -24.79 25.20
N LEU A 2 56.55 -25.58 24.13
CA LEU A 2 55.42 -26.10 23.31
C LEU A 2 54.28 -26.73 24.14
N GLU A 3 53.01 -26.82 23.72
CA GLU A 3 52.42 -27.57 22.58
C GLU A 3 51.05 -26.91 22.20
N LEU A 4 50.67 -26.60 20.95
CA LEU A 4 50.33 -27.41 19.77
C LEU A 4 49.35 -28.58 20.02
N ALA A 5 48.04 -28.29 19.91
CA ALA A 5 47.00 -29.17 19.38
C ALA A 5 45.94 -28.25 18.74
N GLY A 6 45.50 -28.35 17.49
CA GLY A 6 45.56 -29.45 16.54
C GLY A 6 44.15 -30.01 16.31
N GLY A 7 43.56 -29.71 15.16
CA GLY A 7 42.54 -30.55 14.53
C GLY A 7 41.08 -30.11 14.67
N GLY A 8 40.54 -29.57 13.58
CA GLY A 8 39.11 -29.42 13.32
C GLY A 8 38.91 -29.38 11.82
N ASP A 9 39.23 -30.51 11.18
CA ASP A 9 39.18 -30.77 9.74
C ASP A 9 37.75 -30.76 9.22
N ALA A 10 37.61 -30.26 7.99
CA ALA A 10 36.37 -30.27 7.24
C ALA A 10 35.85 -31.71 7.10
N SER A 11 34.54 -31.88 7.16
CA SER A 11 33.91 -33.11 6.68
C SER A 11 32.73 -32.73 5.81
N GLU A 12 33.07 -32.43 4.56
CA GLU A 12 32.14 -32.53 3.45
C GLU A 12 31.76 -34.02 3.30
N SER A 13 30.53 -34.36 3.65
CA SER A 13 30.00 -35.71 3.43
C SER A 13 29.52 -35.82 1.99
N SER A 14 30.37 -36.37 1.12
CA SER A 14 30.00 -36.78 -0.23
C SER A 14 29.35 -38.16 -0.20
N GLY A 15 28.03 -38.19 -0.42
CA GLY A 15 27.26 -39.39 -0.70
C GLY A 15 26.85 -39.40 -2.17
N SER A 16 27.60 -40.13 -2.99
CA SER A 16 27.27 -40.43 -4.38
C SER A 16 26.32 -41.63 -4.43
N TRP A 17 25.08 -41.39 -4.88
CA TRP A 17 24.16 -42.44 -5.34
C TRP A 17 23.75 -42.08 -6.77
N GLU A 18 24.36 -42.73 -7.76
CA GLU A 18 23.83 -42.79 -9.11
C GLU A 18 22.85 -43.98 -9.18
N SER A 19 21.56 -43.70 -9.30
CA SER A 19 20.59 -44.69 -9.79
C SER A 19 20.18 -44.35 -11.21
N ARG A 20 20.51 -45.25 -12.14
CA ARG A 20 20.06 -45.17 -13.53
C ARG A 20 18.73 -45.93 -13.71
N SER A 21 17.72 -45.16 -14.14
CA SER A 21 16.61 -45.47 -15.08
C SER A 21 15.47 -46.40 -14.62
N PRO A 22 14.20 -46.28 -15.14
CA PRO A 22 13.83 -45.78 -16.47
C PRO A 22 12.53 -44.92 -16.61
N LYS A 23 12.43 -44.23 -17.76
CA LYS A 23 11.24 -43.86 -18.55
C LYS A 23 10.05 -43.15 -17.86
N GLY A 24 9.92 -41.88 -18.22
CA GLY A 24 8.69 -41.39 -18.84
C GLY A 24 7.48 -41.19 -17.93
N HIS A 25 7.63 -40.33 -16.93
CA HIS A 25 6.49 -39.54 -16.47
C HIS A 25 6.81 -38.09 -16.77
N THR A 26 6.06 -37.53 -17.73
CA THR A 26 5.92 -36.10 -17.92
C THR A 26 5.93 -35.43 -16.56
N LEU A 27 7.02 -34.71 -16.24
CA LEU A 27 6.98 -33.75 -15.15
C LEU A 27 5.81 -32.84 -15.50
N ARG A 28 4.74 -32.88 -14.69
CA ARG A 28 3.76 -31.79 -14.72
C ARG A 28 4.59 -30.52 -14.66
N PRO A 29 4.42 -29.57 -15.60
CA PRO A 29 5.02 -28.27 -15.43
C PRO A 29 4.59 -27.81 -14.03
N MET A 30 5.56 -27.59 -13.14
CA MET A 30 5.31 -26.80 -11.95
C MET A 30 4.80 -25.48 -12.50
N THR A 31 3.52 -25.24 -12.33
CA THR A 31 2.94 -23.92 -12.55
C THR A 31 3.84 -22.96 -11.80
N THR A 32 4.37 -21.96 -12.51
CA THR A 32 5.16 -20.88 -11.94
C THR A 32 4.58 -20.44 -10.59
N PRO A 33 5.41 -20.09 -9.59
CA PRO A 33 4.90 -19.58 -8.33
C PRO A 33 3.91 -18.47 -8.67
N GLU A 34 2.69 -18.54 -8.13
CA GLU A 34 1.73 -17.45 -8.22
C GLU A 34 2.47 -16.19 -7.78
N THR A 35 2.78 -15.33 -8.75
CA THR A 35 3.52 -14.12 -8.45
C THR A 35 2.56 -13.25 -7.67
N SER A 36 2.79 -13.12 -6.36
CA SER A 36 1.99 -12.28 -5.48
C SER A 36 1.81 -10.91 -6.13
N ARG A 37 0.55 -10.54 -6.36
CA ARG A 37 0.19 -9.25 -6.97
C ARG A 37 -0.03 -8.27 -5.83
N TYR A 38 1.02 -7.52 -5.47
CA TYR A 38 0.90 -6.45 -4.49
C TYR A 38 0.47 -5.16 -5.19
N VAL A 39 -0.55 -4.51 -4.64
CA VAL A 39 -1.04 -3.19 -5.07
C VAL A 39 -0.92 -2.25 -3.86
N ARG A 40 -0.28 -1.10 -4.05
CA ARG A 40 -0.20 -0.05 -3.02
C ARG A 40 -1.35 0.92 -3.22
N LEU A 41 -2.26 0.97 -2.26
CA LEU A 41 -3.27 2.02 -2.17
C LEU A 41 -2.71 3.19 -1.35
N ARG A 42 -2.80 4.42 -1.88
CA ARG A 42 -2.59 5.66 -1.12
C ARG A 42 -3.95 6.29 -0.87
N VAL A 43 -4.20 6.74 0.35
CA VAL A 43 -5.47 7.34 0.75
C VAL A 43 -5.19 8.50 1.70
N GLU A 44 -5.95 9.57 1.53
CA GLU A 44 -6.04 10.70 2.44
C GLU A 44 -7.51 10.82 2.87
N LEU A 45 -7.75 10.93 4.17
CA LEU A 45 -9.10 11.01 4.73
C LEU A 45 -9.19 12.27 5.60
N VAL A 46 -10.14 13.14 5.27
CA VAL A 46 -10.54 14.26 6.13
C VAL A 46 -11.89 13.93 6.75
N ILE A 47 -11.98 14.04 8.07
CA ILE A 47 -13.16 13.66 8.85
C ILE A 47 -13.55 14.83 9.74
N GLU A 48 -14.81 15.26 9.64
CA GLU A 48 -15.40 16.21 10.58
C GLU A 48 -15.81 15.48 11.87
N VAL A 49 -15.42 16.02 13.02
CA VAL A 49 -15.83 15.52 14.34
C VAL A 49 -17.02 16.34 14.83
N ASP A 50 -18.23 15.80 14.67
CA ASP A 50 -19.48 16.46 15.09
C ASP A 50 -19.70 16.40 16.63
N ASP A 51 -19.18 15.33 17.28
CA ASP A 51 -19.25 15.16 18.74
C ASP A 51 -17.93 14.59 19.29
N SER A 52 -17.08 15.48 19.82
CA SER A 52 -15.79 15.11 20.40
C SER A 52 -15.93 14.29 21.69
N GLY A 53 -16.99 14.53 22.47
CA GLY A 53 -17.23 13.78 23.71
C GLY A 53 -17.59 12.33 23.44
N ALA A 54 -18.42 12.07 22.43
CA ALA A 54 -18.75 10.72 21.98
C ALA A 54 -17.51 9.99 21.42
N LEU A 55 -16.68 10.70 20.64
CA LEU A 55 -15.44 10.15 20.07
C LEU A 55 -14.46 9.72 21.19
N THR A 56 -14.13 10.63 22.10
CA THR A 56 -13.25 10.32 23.24
C THR A 56 -13.84 9.24 24.14
N GLY A 57 -15.16 9.26 24.37
CA GLY A 57 -15.85 8.23 25.15
C GLY A 57 -15.66 6.83 24.56
N ALA A 58 -15.90 6.68 23.25
CA ALA A 58 -15.71 5.41 22.55
C ALA A 58 -14.25 4.93 22.59
N ALA A 59 -13.28 5.84 22.44
CA ALA A 59 -11.87 5.50 22.56
C ALA A 59 -11.52 4.99 23.96
N LEU A 60 -12.00 5.66 25.00
CA LEU A 60 -11.79 5.24 26.40
C LEU A 60 -12.43 3.88 26.71
N GLU A 61 -13.63 3.62 26.19
CA GLU A 61 -14.28 2.30 26.32
C GLU A 61 -13.42 1.21 25.66
N ARG A 62 -12.95 1.43 24.43
CA ARG A 62 -12.07 0.49 23.74
C ARG A 62 -10.76 0.25 24.50
N ILE A 63 -10.14 1.30 25.04
CA ILE A 63 -8.91 1.17 25.85
C ILE A 63 -9.18 0.36 27.14
N ALA A 64 -10.34 0.55 27.76
CA ALA A 64 -10.71 -0.18 28.97
C ALA A 64 -10.97 -1.67 28.69
N ASP A 65 -11.55 -1.99 27.53
CA ASP A 65 -11.87 -3.36 27.11
C ASP A 65 -10.64 -4.13 26.57
N ASP A 66 -9.51 -3.47 26.30
CA ASP A 66 -8.27 -4.15 25.90
C ASP A 66 -7.59 -4.83 27.09
N GLU A 67 -7.84 -6.13 27.26
CA GLU A 67 -7.26 -6.97 28.32
C GLU A 67 -5.76 -7.25 28.14
N PHE A 68 -5.21 -7.04 26.95
CA PHE A 68 -3.82 -7.34 26.63
C PHE A 68 -2.90 -6.13 26.80
N MET A 69 -3.47 -4.93 26.96
CA MET A 69 -2.73 -3.70 27.19
C MET A 69 -2.15 -3.63 28.62
N PRO A 70 -0.84 -3.38 28.80
CA PRO A 70 -0.24 -3.09 30.10
C PRO A 70 -0.79 -1.82 30.76
N ASP A 71 -0.80 -1.74 32.08
CA ASP A 71 -1.40 -0.60 32.82
C ASP A 71 -0.74 0.76 32.54
N ASP A 72 0.59 0.79 32.41
CA ASP A 72 1.32 2.02 32.08
C ASP A 72 0.96 2.52 30.67
N GLU A 73 0.89 1.59 29.70
CA GLU A 73 0.48 1.88 28.33
C GLU A 73 -0.98 2.35 28.28
N ARG A 74 -1.87 1.67 29.00
CA ARG A 74 -3.28 2.05 29.16
C ARG A 74 -3.41 3.46 29.70
N THR A 75 -2.67 3.79 30.75
CA THR A 75 -2.70 5.14 31.34
C THR A 75 -2.26 6.20 30.34
N HIS A 76 -1.22 5.92 29.56
CA HIS A 76 -0.72 6.82 28.53
C HIS A 76 -1.75 7.01 27.40
N ALA A 77 -2.27 5.92 26.83
CA ALA A 77 -3.30 5.95 25.79
C ALA A 77 -4.55 6.71 26.26
N GLN A 78 -5.01 6.46 27.49
CA GLN A 78 -6.14 7.19 28.06
C GLN A 78 -5.88 8.69 28.27
N SER A 79 -4.62 9.10 28.47
CA SER A 79 -4.27 10.53 28.53
C SER A 79 -4.35 11.13 27.12
N ALA A 80 -3.69 10.49 26.15
CA ALA A 80 -3.62 10.95 24.77
C ALA A 80 -5.01 11.18 24.15
N VAL A 81 -5.93 10.20 24.25
CA VAL A 81 -7.29 10.33 23.67
C VAL A 81 -8.18 11.37 24.37
N ARG A 82 -7.82 11.80 25.58
CA ARG A 82 -8.50 12.88 26.29
C ARG A 82 -7.94 14.26 25.94
N GLU A 83 -6.70 14.30 25.49
CA GLU A 83 -5.99 15.52 25.14
C GLU A 83 -6.26 15.92 23.70
N GLU A 84 -6.39 14.96 22.77
CA GLU A 84 -6.48 15.22 21.33
C GLU A 84 -7.52 14.34 20.61
N GLU A 85 -8.39 14.95 19.79
CA GLU A 85 -9.38 14.18 19.00
C GLU A 85 -8.72 13.30 17.94
N ALA A 86 -7.59 13.73 17.38
CA ALA A 86 -6.82 12.95 16.42
C ALA A 86 -6.33 11.63 17.04
N GLU A 87 -5.86 11.66 18.29
CA GLU A 87 -5.45 10.45 19.03
C GLU A 87 -6.65 9.54 19.32
N ALA A 88 -7.79 10.11 19.70
CA ALA A 88 -9.01 9.33 19.90
C ALA A 88 -9.45 8.62 18.61
N LEU A 89 -9.42 9.31 17.46
CA LEU A 89 -9.73 8.74 16.16
C LEU A 89 -8.69 7.69 15.72
N ALA A 90 -7.40 7.98 15.94
CA ALA A 90 -6.30 7.06 15.65
C ALA A 90 -6.44 5.74 16.42
N TYR A 91 -6.87 5.81 17.68
CA TYR A 91 -7.11 4.62 18.49
C TYR A 91 -8.31 3.80 17.98
N LEU A 92 -9.30 4.47 17.39
CA LEU A 92 -10.54 3.85 16.97
C LEU A 92 -10.48 3.23 15.57
N VAL A 93 -9.73 3.79 14.64
CA VAL A 93 -9.67 3.26 13.27
C VAL A 93 -8.74 2.04 13.19
N ASP A 94 -9.25 0.94 12.64
CA ASP A 94 -8.45 -0.22 12.26
C ASP A 94 -8.39 -0.32 10.71
N PRO A 95 -7.22 -0.13 10.08
CA PRO A 95 -7.09 -0.22 8.63
C PRO A 95 -7.40 -1.60 8.06
N PHE A 96 -7.28 -2.68 8.85
CA PHE A 96 -7.70 -4.01 8.43
C PHE A 96 -9.21 -4.08 8.27
N ASP A 97 -9.97 -3.67 9.28
CA ASP A 97 -11.44 -3.63 9.24
C ASP A 97 -11.96 -2.76 8.09
N LEU A 98 -11.29 -1.62 7.80
CA LEU A 98 -11.67 -0.72 6.71
C LEU A 98 -11.67 -1.39 5.32
N VAL A 99 -10.69 -2.25 5.05
CA VAL A 99 -10.54 -2.90 3.73
C VAL A 99 -11.04 -4.35 3.71
N SER A 100 -11.33 -4.93 4.87
CA SER A 100 -11.71 -6.35 5.05
C SER A 100 -12.88 -6.82 4.18
N GLN A 101 -13.78 -5.91 3.81
CA GLN A 101 -14.99 -6.22 3.04
C GLN A 101 -14.76 -6.26 1.51
N VAL A 102 -13.56 -5.89 1.04
CA VAL A 102 -13.24 -5.91 -0.40
C VAL A 102 -12.93 -7.35 -0.84
N PRO A 103 -13.66 -7.93 -1.81
CA PRO A 103 -13.44 -9.31 -2.21
C PRO A 103 -12.07 -9.53 -2.86
N GLY A 104 -11.37 -10.60 -2.44
CA GLY A 104 -10.15 -11.07 -3.09
C GLY A 104 -8.88 -10.32 -2.72
N ILE A 105 -8.90 -9.52 -1.65
CA ILE A 105 -7.69 -8.88 -1.10
C ILE A 105 -7.40 -9.40 0.31
N GLU A 106 -6.12 -9.41 0.67
CA GLU A 106 -5.63 -9.61 2.03
C GLU A 106 -4.67 -8.45 2.31
N LEU A 107 -4.87 -7.75 3.42
CA LEU A 107 -4.03 -6.62 3.78
C LEU A 107 -2.65 -7.11 4.24
N ALA A 108 -1.62 -6.84 3.44
CA ALA A 108 -0.25 -7.23 3.77
C ALA A 108 0.44 -6.24 4.73
N GLN A 109 0.14 -4.95 4.61
CA GLN A 109 0.73 -3.87 5.40
C GLN A 109 -0.21 -2.66 5.38
N ALA A 110 -0.32 -1.97 6.51
CA ALA A 110 -0.86 -0.61 6.59
C ALA A 110 0.08 0.29 7.39
N SER A 111 0.17 1.55 7.00
CA SER A 111 0.82 2.63 7.74
C SER A 111 0.01 3.89 7.52
N TRP A 112 -0.31 4.59 8.60
CA TRP A 112 -1.18 5.76 8.61
C TRP A 112 -0.89 6.58 9.86
N SER A 113 -1.33 7.83 9.84
CA SER A 113 -1.28 8.76 10.96
C SER A 113 -2.57 9.56 10.97
N CYS A 114 -2.93 10.09 12.13
CA CYS A 114 -4.06 11.00 12.30
C CYS A 114 -3.53 12.31 12.86
N GLU A 115 -4.03 13.43 12.34
CA GLU A 115 -3.70 14.75 12.84
C GLU A 115 -4.92 15.67 12.72
N GLN A 116 -4.92 16.75 13.50
CA GLN A 116 -5.94 17.77 13.42
C GLN A 116 -5.51 18.85 12.41
N ILE A 117 -6.42 19.20 11.52
CA ILE A 117 -6.19 20.15 10.42
C ILE A 117 -7.26 21.23 10.39
N GLU A 118 -6.96 22.36 9.76
CA GLU A 118 -7.98 23.32 9.30
C GLU A 118 -8.41 22.92 7.89
N TYR A 119 -9.55 22.25 7.77
CA TYR A 119 -10.06 21.81 6.47
C TYR A 119 -10.58 22.99 5.65
N ASP A 120 -10.00 23.20 4.46
CA ASP A 120 -10.43 24.19 3.47
C ASP A 120 -10.44 23.55 2.07
N PRO A 121 -11.59 23.04 1.58
CA PRO A 121 -11.66 22.33 0.31
C PRO A 121 -11.31 23.19 -0.91
N ASP A 122 -11.32 24.52 -0.78
CA ASP A 122 -10.97 25.45 -1.84
C ASP A 122 -9.46 25.80 -1.84
N SER A 123 -8.68 25.32 -0.85
CA SER A 123 -7.23 25.55 -0.81
C SER A 123 -6.48 24.61 -1.76
N ALA A 124 -5.47 25.18 -2.44
CA ALA A 124 -4.62 24.45 -3.37
C ALA A 124 -3.79 23.34 -2.71
N ASP A 125 -3.60 23.37 -1.38
CA ASP A 125 -2.91 22.30 -0.63
C ASP A 125 -3.68 20.96 -0.66
N TRP A 126 -4.98 20.97 -1.01
CA TRP A 126 -5.82 19.76 -1.11
C TRP A 126 -5.98 19.26 -2.56
N GLU A 127 -5.42 19.95 -3.54
CA GLU A 127 -5.35 19.40 -4.90
C GLU A 127 -4.42 18.19 -4.85
N LEU A 128 -4.98 16.99 -5.04
CA LEU A 128 -4.18 15.77 -5.14
C LEU A 128 -3.10 16.02 -6.20
N ASP A 129 -1.83 15.90 -5.83
CA ASP A 129 -0.70 15.79 -6.76
C ASP A 129 -0.90 14.49 -7.57
N ILE A 130 -1.85 14.53 -8.51
CA ILE A 130 -1.94 13.56 -9.58
C ILE A 130 -0.74 13.90 -10.42
N ASP A 131 0.33 13.11 -10.28
CA ASP A 131 1.54 13.21 -11.10
C ASP A 131 1.12 13.44 -12.57
N GLU A 132 1.21 14.69 -13.04
CA GLU A 132 0.92 15.07 -14.42
C GLU A 132 1.92 14.41 -15.39
N ASP A 133 2.96 13.79 -14.83
CA ASP A 133 4.05 13.09 -15.50
C ASP A 133 3.65 11.74 -16.14
N GLU A 134 2.38 11.29 -16.03
CA GLU A 134 1.83 10.18 -16.85
C GLU A 134 1.06 10.67 -18.10
N VAL A 135 1.51 11.76 -18.72
CA VAL A 135 1.14 12.09 -20.11
C VAL A 135 2.36 12.51 -20.93
N ASP A 136 3.34 11.60 -21.08
CA ASP A 136 4.41 11.75 -22.08
C ASP A 136 3.80 11.67 -23.50
N GLY A 137 3.39 12.83 -24.03
CA GLY A 137 2.89 12.96 -25.40
C GLY A 137 1.84 14.05 -25.68
N TYR A 138 1.55 14.95 -24.73
CA TYR A 138 0.51 15.97 -24.94
C TYR A 138 1.07 17.33 -25.36
N GLU A 139 1.08 17.64 -26.67
CA GLU A 139 1.24 19.02 -27.15
C GLU A 139 -0.13 19.72 -27.17
N PRO A 140 -0.36 20.78 -26.36
CA PRO A 140 -1.61 21.53 -26.41
C PRO A 140 -1.77 22.24 -27.76
N GLY A 141 -2.97 22.15 -28.35
CA GLY A 141 -3.32 22.90 -29.55
C GLY A 141 -3.34 24.42 -29.31
N PRO A 142 -3.36 25.25 -30.37
CA PRO A 142 -3.34 26.71 -30.28
C PRO A 142 -4.54 27.33 -29.53
N ASP A 143 -5.57 26.54 -29.25
CA ASP A 143 -6.79 26.88 -28.51
C ASP A 143 -6.87 26.21 -27.12
N GLY A 144 -5.83 25.49 -26.70
CA GLY A 144 -5.74 24.84 -25.40
C GLY A 144 -6.45 23.48 -25.30
N TYR A 145 -6.99 22.96 -26.40
CA TYR A 145 -7.68 21.68 -26.44
C TYR A 145 -6.81 20.57 -27.08
N PRO A 146 -7.09 19.29 -26.76
CA PRO A 146 -6.34 18.15 -27.26
C PRO A 146 -6.54 17.98 -28.76
N LEU A 147 -5.43 17.97 -29.53
CA LEU A 147 -5.46 17.50 -30.92
C LEU A 147 -5.61 15.97 -30.90
N LEU A 148 -6.85 15.50 -31.05
CA LEU A 148 -7.09 14.06 -31.27
C LEU A 148 -6.39 13.66 -32.57
N GLU A 149 -5.43 12.72 -32.49
CA GLU A 149 -4.57 12.21 -33.59
C GLU A 149 -5.31 11.51 -34.75
N ASN A 150 -6.58 11.81 -35.01
CA ASN A 150 -7.38 11.18 -36.06
C ASN A 150 -7.53 12.01 -37.35
N ASP A 151 -6.86 13.15 -37.50
CA ASP A 151 -6.82 13.90 -38.75
C ASP A 151 -5.50 13.70 -39.52
N ARG A 152 -5.01 12.45 -39.55
CA ARG A 152 -3.99 12.06 -40.53
C ARG A 152 -4.65 12.03 -41.91
N GLY A 153 -4.55 13.18 -42.59
CA GLY A 153 -5.06 13.52 -43.91
C GLY A 153 -5.50 12.37 -44.81
N VAL A 154 -6.80 12.34 -45.10
CA VAL A 154 -7.28 11.92 -46.41
C VAL A 154 -7.25 13.16 -47.28
N GLU A 155 -6.12 13.43 -47.95
CA GLU A 155 -6.07 14.41 -49.03
C GLU A 155 -6.98 13.90 -50.16
N GLY A 156 -8.20 14.42 -50.20
CA GLY A 156 -9.17 14.20 -51.27
C GLY A 156 -8.74 14.95 -52.53
N ASP A 157 -8.56 14.17 -53.59
CA ASP A 157 -8.54 14.57 -54.99
C ASP A 157 -9.66 15.58 -55.31
N GLY A 158 -9.31 16.72 -55.92
CA GLY A 158 -10.27 17.79 -56.17
C GLY A 158 -9.76 18.93 -57.05
N ASP A 159 -9.66 18.65 -58.35
CA ASP A 159 -9.94 19.54 -59.48
C ASP A 159 -9.50 21.01 -59.44
N THR A 160 -8.46 21.34 -60.22
CA THR A 160 -8.41 22.63 -60.94
C THR A 160 -7.84 22.42 -62.35
N GLY A 161 -8.66 21.95 -63.28
CA GLY A 161 -8.38 21.99 -64.71
C GLY A 161 -9.12 23.13 -65.42
N ARG A 162 -8.38 24.17 -65.84
CA ARG A 162 -8.84 25.24 -66.73
C ARG A 162 -8.58 24.88 -68.19
#